data_AF-A0A419AA59-F1
#
_entry.id   AF-A0A419AA59-F1
#
_cell.length_a   1.000
_cell.length_b   1.000
_cell.length_c   1.000
_cell.angle_alpha   90.00
_cell.angle_beta   90.00
_cell.angle_gamma   90.00
#
_symmetry.space_group_name_H-M   'P 1'
#
loop_
_entity.id
_entity.type
_entity.pdbx_description
1 polymer ?
#
loop_
_entity_poly.entity_id
_entity_poly.type
_entity_poly.pdbx_seq_one_letter_code
_entity_poly.pdbx_strand_id
1 'polypeptide(L)'
;MLSKLLTSALIAGAAAGLIAALLQLVFVQPVLLHAELYEGGERTHFAAASDHHHGEEPDPEAAPADHDHAAAGHDAPGIGFEAGRDGLSILFSMLVYAGYGLLLVALMALTENRGHRIAPREGLLWGLAGFIGVQLAPAFGLAPELPGMAAADIGARALWWVATVVLTCAALWLIAFGNGWGAWALAIVMALAPHLVGAPHPAEFTGPTPPELAAQFAGRALGAGLVAWTLLGLFAASLWSRARSA
;
A
#
# COMPACT_ATOMS: atom_id res chain seq x y z
N MET A 1 -12.26 4.63 -31.06
CA MET A 1 -11.53 5.46 -30.07
C MET A 1 -11.60 4.88 -28.67
N LEU A 2 -12.79 4.61 -28.12
CA LEU A 2 -12.95 4.02 -26.78
C LEU A 2 -12.12 2.73 -26.55
N SER A 3 -12.15 1.78 -27.49
CA SER A 3 -11.35 0.54 -27.39
C SER A 3 -9.84 0.81 -27.26
N LYS A 4 -9.28 1.75 -28.03
CA LYS A 4 -7.86 2.13 -27.93
C LYS A 4 -7.54 2.69 -26.53
N LEU A 5 -8.46 3.48 -25.95
CA LEU A 5 -8.31 4.06 -24.62
C LEU A 5 -8.36 3.02 -23.50
N LEU A 6 -9.30 2.08 -23.59
CA LEU A 6 -9.39 0.97 -22.63
C LEU A 6 -8.14 0.10 -22.70
N THR A 7 -7.70 -0.27 -23.90
CA THR A 7 -6.49 -1.08 -24.07
C THR A 7 -5.24 -0.34 -23.55
N SER A 8 -5.09 0.96 -23.82
CA SER A 8 -3.97 1.74 -23.27
C SER A 8 -3.99 1.81 -21.74
N ALA A 9 -5.16 1.98 -21.14
CA ALA A 9 -5.33 2.04 -19.69
C ALA A 9 -4.97 0.72 -19.02
N LEU A 10 -5.45 -0.40 -19.58
CA LEU A 10 -5.16 -1.75 -19.09
C LEU A 10 -3.67 -2.07 -19.20
N ILE A 11 -3.01 -1.73 -20.32
CA ILE A 11 -1.57 -1.97 -20.50
C ILE A 11 -0.76 -1.10 -19.53
N ALA A 12 -1.07 0.19 -19.42
CA ALA A 12 -0.40 1.09 -18.47
C ALA A 12 -0.51 0.58 -17.04
N GLY A 13 -1.73 0.21 -16.63
CA GLY A 13 -2.01 -0.30 -15.31
C GLY A 13 -1.36 -1.65 -15.03
N ALA A 14 -1.43 -2.60 -15.96
CA ALA A 14 -0.75 -3.89 -15.81
C ALA A 14 0.77 -3.73 -15.70
N ALA A 15 1.39 -2.84 -16.49
CA ALA A 15 2.82 -2.57 -16.42
C ALA A 15 3.22 -1.94 -15.07
N ALA A 16 2.48 -0.94 -14.60
CA ALA A 16 2.71 -0.33 -13.29
C ALA A 16 2.47 -1.33 -12.14
N GLY A 17 1.44 -2.16 -12.24
CA GLY A 17 1.14 -3.19 -11.24
C GLY A 17 2.16 -4.32 -11.20
N LEU A 18 2.78 -4.67 -12.32
CA LEU A 18 3.92 -5.59 -12.33
C LEU A 18 5.10 -4.99 -11.56
N ILE A 19 5.42 -3.71 -11.79
CA ILE A 19 6.49 -3.02 -11.05
C ILE A 19 6.14 -2.95 -9.56
N ALA A 20 4.89 -2.60 -9.23
CA ALA A 20 4.41 -2.59 -7.85
C ALA A 20 4.58 -3.95 -7.17
N ALA A 21 4.23 -5.04 -7.87
CA ALA A 21 4.40 -6.39 -7.37
C ALA A 21 5.88 -6.75 -7.13
N LEU A 22 6.77 -6.41 -8.05
CA LEU A 22 8.20 -6.67 -7.88
C LEU A 22 8.77 -5.88 -6.68
N LEU A 23 8.37 -4.62 -6.51
CA LEU A 23 8.74 -3.83 -5.34
C LEU A 23 8.16 -4.42 -4.04
N GLN A 24 6.92 -4.92 -4.09
CA GLN A 24 6.29 -5.61 -2.97
C GLN A 24 7.09 -6.86 -2.56
N LEU A 25 7.41 -7.74 -3.52
CA LEU A 25 8.16 -8.98 -3.26
C LEU A 25 9.56 -8.71 -2.70
N VAL A 26 10.24 -7.68 -3.20
CA VAL A 26 11.64 -7.40 -2.84
C VAL A 26 11.75 -6.60 -1.54
N PHE A 27 10.90 -5.58 -1.34
CA PHE A 27 11.07 -4.64 -0.26
C PHE A 27 10.05 -4.82 0.87
N VAL A 28 8.81 -5.16 0.56
CA VAL A 28 7.71 -5.15 1.53
C VAL A 28 7.51 -6.53 2.14
N GLN A 29 7.49 -7.57 1.33
CA GLN A 29 7.22 -8.94 1.76
C GLN A 29 8.23 -9.51 2.78
N PRO A 30 9.54 -9.23 2.68
CA PRO A 30 10.47 -9.67 3.72
C PRO A 30 10.16 -9.06 5.09
N VAL A 31 9.61 -7.85 5.13
CA VAL A 31 9.21 -7.19 6.40
C VAL A 31 7.94 -7.82 6.96
N LEU A 32 6.99 -8.17 6.09
CA LEU A 32 5.77 -8.91 6.48
C LEU A 32 6.12 -10.25 7.12
N LEU A 33 6.91 -11.07 6.43
CA LEU A 33 7.34 -12.38 6.93
C LEU A 33 8.16 -12.25 8.22
N HIS A 34 8.95 -11.18 8.37
CA HIS A 34 9.68 -10.92 9.60
C HIS A 34 8.75 -10.57 10.78
N ALA A 35 7.64 -9.87 10.51
CA ALA A 35 6.64 -9.52 11.53
C ALA A 35 5.83 -10.74 11.99
N GLU A 36 5.53 -11.67 11.08
CA GLU A 36 4.85 -12.94 11.38
C GLU A 36 5.60 -13.75 12.46
N LEU A 37 6.93 -13.71 12.48
CA LEU A 37 7.74 -14.37 13.53
C LEU A 37 7.49 -13.80 14.94
N TYR A 38 7.18 -12.50 15.04
CA TYR A 38 6.83 -11.89 16.32
C TYR A 38 5.38 -12.21 16.70
N GLU A 39 4.45 -12.13 15.75
CA GLU A 39 3.05 -12.49 15.98
C GLU A 39 2.89 -13.95 16.41
N GLY A 40 3.63 -14.87 15.79
CA GLY A 40 3.66 -16.30 16.14
C GLY A 40 4.41 -16.65 17.42
N GLY A 41 5.10 -15.68 18.04
CA GLY A 41 5.86 -15.89 19.28
C GLY A 41 7.23 -16.57 19.10
N GLU A 42 7.66 -16.83 17.86
CA GLU A 42 9.01 -17.34 17.56
C GLU A 42 10.09 -16.30 17.93
N ARG A 43 9.73 -15.02 17.94
CA ARG A 43 10.56 -13.91 18.41
C ARG A 43 9.81 -13.08 19.43
N THR A 44 10.52 -12.62 20.45
CA THR A 44 10.01 -11.70 21.46
C THR A 44 10.71 -10.35 21.32
N HIS A 45 9.92 -9.28 21.31
CA HIS A 45 10.46 -7.91 21.17
C HIS A 45 11.21 -7.45 22.43
N PHE A 46 10.81 -7.94 23.60
CA PHE A 46 11.54 -7.81 24.84
C PHE A 46 12.00 -9.18 25.29
N ALA A 47 13.31 -9.44 25.28
CA ALA A 47 13.85 -10.55 26.03
C ALA A 47 13.49 -10.32 27.50
N ALA A 48 12.70 -11.21 28.10
CA ALA A 48 12.72 -11.33 29.56
C ALA A 48 14.20 -11.52 29.92
N ALA A 49 14.74 -10.69 30.81
CA ALA A 49 16.05 -10.97 31.38
C ALA A 49 15.93 -12.35 32.01
N SER A 50 16.51 -13.36 31.35
CA SER A 50 16.54 -14.71 31.89
C SER A 50 17.37 -14.63 33.16
N ASP A 51 16.71 -14.58 34.31
CA ASP A 51 17.33 -14.97 35.56
C ASP A 51 17.87 -16.39 35.32
N HIS A 52 19.19 -16.51 35.28
CA HIS A 52 19.90 -17.79 35.28
C HIS A 52 19.66 -18.45 36.64
N HIS A 53 18.49 -19.05 36.84
CA HIS A 53 18.25 -19.96 37.95
C HIS A 53 18.53 -21.39 37.47
N HIS A 54 19.74 -21.85 37.74
CA HIS A 54 20.08 -23.27 37.65
C HIS A 54 19.39 -24.01 38.81
N GLY A 55 18.42 -24.86 38.48
CA GLY A 55 17.93 -25.85 39.43
C GLY A 55 16.54 -26.34 39.10
N GLU A 56 16.44 -27.43 38.33
CA GLU A 56 15.66 -28.61 38.70
C GLU A 56 16.02 -29.74 37.72
N GLU A 57 16.24 -30.95 38.23
CA GLU A 57 16.65 -32.15 37.48
C GLU A 57 15.52 -32.66 36.57
N PRO A 58 15.83 -33.31 35.42
CA PRO A 58 14.80 -33.79 34.50
C PRO A 58 14.20 -35.14 34.93
N ASP A 59 12.87 -35.16 35.00
CA ASP A 59 12.02 -36.35 35.16
C ASP A 59 12.13 -37.28 33.92
N PRO A 60 12.35 -38.61 34.04
CA PRO A 60 12.72 -39.45 32.90
C PRO A 60 11.54 -40.04 32.11
N GLU A 61 10.32 -39.51 32.20
CA GLU A 61 9.14 -40.14 31.61
C GLU A 61 8.28 -39.18 30.77
N ALA A 62 8.81 -38.76 29.61
CA ALA A 62 8.02 -38.17 28.54
C ALA A 62 8.45 -38.76 27.18
N ALA A 63 7.48 -39.33 26.47
CA ALA A 63 7.64 -39.95 25.15
C ALA A 63 8.25 -38.98 24.12
N PRO A 64 9.00 -39.48 23.11
CA PRO A 64 9.52 -38.62 22.06
C PRO A 64 8.35 -38.15 21.19
N ALA A 65 7.97 -36.88 21.35
CA ALA A 65 7.24 -36.18 20.32
C ALA A 65 8.22 -35.94 19.17
N ASP A 66 8.00 -36.68 18.08
CA ASP A 66 8.73 -36.58 16.82
C ASP A 66 8.40 -35.23 16.17
N HIS A 67 9.01 -34.17 16.71
CA HIS A 67 9.03 -32.86 16.08
C HIS A 67 10.19 -32.85 15.10
N ASP A 68 9.92 -33.39 13.91
CA ASP A 68 10.76 -33.22 12.73
C ASP A 68 10.67 -31.75 12.28
N HIS A 69 11.24 -30.85 13.09
CA HIS A 69 11.62 -29.53 12.64
C HIS A 69 12.85 -29.75 11.77
N ALA A 70 12.60 -29.92 10.48
CA ALA A 70 13.59 -29.66 9.46
C ALA A 70 14.17 -28.26 9.73
N ALA A 71 15.31 -28.25 10.42
CA ALA A 71 16.11 -27.09 10.69
C ALA A 71 16.70 -26.62 9.35
N ALA A 72 15.87 -25.94 8.57
CA ALA A 72 16.35 -25.02 7.55
C ALA A 72 16.89 -23.80 8.29
N GLY A 73 18.13 -23.92 8.78
CA GLY A 73 18.93 -22.76 9.15
C GLY A 73 19.01 -21.83 7.94
N HIS A 74 18.24 -20.75 7.99
CA HIS A 74 18.42 -19.54 7.19
C HIS A 74 18.14 -18.37 8.13
N ASP A 75 19.19 -17.90 8.80
CA ASP A 75 19.21 -16.63 9.52
C ASP A 75 19.11 -15.46 8.52
N ALA A 76 17.90 -15.27 8.00
CA ALA A 76 17.28 -14.10 7.39
C ALA A 76 16.03 -14.60 6.66
N PRO A 77 14.86 -13.92 6.75
CA PRO A 77 13.79 -14.14 5.78
C PRO A 77 14.33 -13.72 4.40
N GLY A 78 14.89 -14.70 3.69
CA GLY A 78 15.42 -14.50 2.34
C GLY A 78 14.29 -14.26 1.35
N ILE A 79 14.66 -13.80 0.15
CA ILE A 79 13.74 -13.69 -0.99
C ILE A 79 13.41 -15.10 -1.48
N GLY A 80 12.53 -15.80 -0.77
CA GLY A 80 11.92 -17.04 -1.25
C GLY A 80 10.84 -16.70 -2.27
N PHE A 81 10.97 -17.21 -3.50
CA PHE A 81 9.92 -17.10 -4.51
C PHE A 81 9.10 -18.39 -4.55
N GLU A 82 7.85 -18.29 -4.13
CA GLU A 82 6.89 -19.38 -4.21
C GLU A 82 5.96 -19.12 -5.41
N ALA A 83 6.19 -19.84 -6.51
CA ALA A 83 5.55 -19.55 -7.80
C ALA A 83 4.02 -19.46 -7.74
N GLY A 84 3.37 -20.29 -6.92
CA GLY A 84 1.92 -20.28 -6.75
C GLY A 84 1.42 -19.02 -6.04
N ARG A 85 1.94 -18.76 -4.82
CA ARG A 85 1.53 -17.63 -3.98
C ARG A 85 1.95 -16.28 -4.55
N ASP A 86 3.21 -16.18 -4.95
CA ASP A 86 3.79 -14.92 -5.40
C ASP A 86 3.32 -14.59 -6.82
N GLY A 87 3.10 -15.61 -7.67
CA GLY A 87 2.47 -15.44 -8.98
C GLY A 87 1.05 -14.88 -8.90
N LEU A 88 0.23 -15.37 -7.96
CA LEU A 88 -1.10 -14.81 -7.70
C LEU A 88 -1.03 -13.38 -7.17
N SER A 89 -0.06 -13.08 -6.31
CA SER A 89 0.15 -11.72 -5.78
C SER A 89 0.56 -10.72 -6.86
N ILE A 90 1.41 -11.16 -7.82
CA ILE A 90 1.75 -10.37 -9.00
C ILE A 90 0.51 -10.11 -9.85
N LEU A 91 -0.25 -11.16 -10.18
CA LEU A 91 -1.46 -11.02 -10.98
C LEU A 91 -2.49 -10.10 -10.33
N PHE A 92 -2.69 -10.23 -9.01
CA PHE A 92 -3.58 -9.38 -8.23
C PHE A 92 -3.14 -7.92 -8.31
N SER A 93 -1.86 -7.63 -8.10
CA SER A 93 -1.31 -6.28 -8.21
C SER A 93 -1.48 -5.69 -9.61
N MET A 94 -1.24 -6.48 -10.65
CA MET A 94 -1.49 -6.07 -12.04
C MET A 94 -2.96 -5.71 -12.27
N LEU A 95 -3.89 -6.48 -11.73
CA LEU A 95 -5.33 -6.25 -11.88
C LEU A 95 -5.79 -4.99 -11.12
N VAL A 96 -5.31 -4.78 -9.90
CA VAL A 96 -5.61 -3.59 -9.09
C VAL A 96 -5.12 -2.33 -9.82
N TYR A 97 -3.87 -2.32 -10.29
CA TYR A 97 -3.32 -1.17 -11.02
C TYR A 97 -3.94 -1.01 -12.42
N ALA A 98 -4.39 -2.08 -13.08
CA ALA A 98 -5.23 -1.96 -14.28
C ALA A 98 -6.53 -1.21 -13.99
N GLY A 99 -7.19 -1.49 -12.85
CA GLY A 99 -8.33 -0.72 -12.35
C GLY A 99 -8.01 0.76 -12.15
N TYR A 100 -6.92 1.07 -11.45
CA TYR A 100 -6.47 2.46 -11.27
C TYR A 100 -6.12 3.15 -12.59
N GLY A 101 -5.51 2.43 -13.54
CA GLY A 101 -5.22 2.92 -14.88
C GLY A 101 -6.48 3.32 -15.64
N LEU A 102 -7.55 2.52 -15.54
CA LEU A 102 -8.86 2.85 -16.13
C LEU A 102 -9.45 4.13 -15.52
N LEU A 103 -9.40 4.27 -14.20
CA LEU A 103 -9.88 5.47 -13.51
C LEU A 103 -9.07 6.72 -13.92
N LEU A 104 -7.74 6.64 -13.91
CA LEU A 104 -6.87 7.75 -14.30
C LEU A 104 -7.10 8.17 -15.75
N VAL A 105 -7.17 7.22 -16.67
CA VAL A 105 -7.43 7.51 -18.09
C VAL A 105 -8.81 8.13 -18.30
N ALA A 106 -9.83 7.68 -17.56
CA ALA A 106 -11.16 8.29 -17.60
C ALA A 106 -11.14 9.76 -17.11
N LEU A 107 -10.40 10.05 -16.05
CA LEU A 107 -10.22 11.42 -15.55
C LEU A 107 -9.41 12.29 -16.53
N MET A 108 -8.33 11.76 -17.10
CA MET A 108 -7.55 12.44 -18.14
C MET A 108 -8.44 12.80 -19.34
N ALA A 109 -9.26 11.87 -19.82
CA ALA A 109 -10.23 12.10 -20.90
C ALA A 109 -11.20 13.25 -20.57
N LEU A 110 -11.74 13.24 -19.35
CA LEU A 110 -12.66 14.26 -18.88
C LEU A 110 -12.00 15.65 -18.81
N THR A 111 -10.74 15.74 -18.39
CA THR A 111 -10.00 17.01 -18.35
C THR A 111 -9.57 17.50 -19.72
N GLU A 112 -9.24 16.58 -20.63
CA GLU A 112 -8.92 16.93 -22.00
C GLU A 112 -10.12 17.50 -22.75
N ASN A 113 -11.32 16.98 -22.50
CA ASN A 113 -12.57 17.55 -22.99
C ASN A 113 -12.85 18.96 -22.46
N ARG A 114 -12.25 19.36 -21.33
CA ARG A 114 -12.27 20.74 -20.83
C ARG A 114 -11.17 21.63 -21.41
N GLY A 115 -10.41 21.14 -22.38
CA GLY A 115 -9.37 21.89 -23.09
C GLY A 115 -7.96 21.76 -22.51
N HIS A 116 -7.76 20.95 -21.47
CA HIS A 116 -6.43 20.71 -20.91
C HIS A 116 -5.62 19.72 -21.76
N ARG A 117 -4.33 19.96 -21.94
CA ARG A 117 -3.46 19.03 -22.68
C ARG A 117 -2.93 17.96 -21.73
N ILE A 118 -3.01 16.68 -22.14
CA ILE A 118 -2.42 15.56 -21.41
C ILE A 118 -1.13 15.14 -22.11
N ALA A 119 0.02 15.55 -21.57
CA ALA A 119 1.32 15.06 -21.99
C ALA A 119 1.94 14.16 -20.90
N PRO A 120 3.02 13.41 -21.22
CA PRO A 120 3.62 12.45 -20.29
C PRO A 120 4.07 13.06 -18.95
N ARG A 121 4.51 14.33 -18.95
CA ARG A 121 4.95 15.05 -17.75
C ARG A 121 3.78 15.36 -16.83
N GLU A 122 2.65 15.76 -17.39
CA GLU A 122 1.38 15.96 -16.69
C GLU A 122 0.87 14.61 -16.15
N GLY A 123 1.15 13.52 -16.86
CA GLY A 123 0.93 12.16 -16.37
C GLY A 123 1.60 11.87 -15.02
N LEU A 124 2.80 12.38 -14.78
CA LEU A 124 3.46 12.23 -13.47
C LEU A 124 2.67 12.93 -12.36
N LEU A 125 2.09 14.10 -12.64
CA LEU A 125 1.25 14.83 -11.68
C LEU A 125 -0.06 14.08 -11.40
N TRP A 126 -0.67 13.48 -12.43
CA TRP A 126 -1.82 12.59 -12.27
C TRP A 126 -1.51 11.39 -11.39
N GLY A 127 -0.36 10.75 -11.63
CA GLY A 127 0.12 9.64 -10.82
C GLY A 127 0.35 10.07 -9.37
N LEU A 128 1.03 11.19 -9.15
CA LEU A 128 1.28 11.75 -7.83
C LEU A 128 -0.01 12.12 -7.10
N ALA A 129 -0.98 12.71 -7.79
CA ALA A 129 -2.29 13.02 -7.22
C ALA A 129 -3.03 11.73 -6.81
N GLY A 130 -2.95 10.67 -7.63
CA GLY A 130 -3.47 9.35 -7.28
C GLY A 130 -2.81 8.75 -6.04
N PHE A 131 -1.47 8.83 -5.94
CA PHE A 131 -0.75 8.42 -4.75
C PHE A 131 -1.18 9.20 -3.50
N ILE A 132 -1.27 10.53 -3.61
CA ILE A 132 -1.67 11.38 -2.50
C ILE A 132 -3.08 11.02 -2.04
N GLY A 133 -4.03 10.94 -2.98
CA GLY A 133 -5.44 10.69 -2.69
C GLY A 133 -5.73 9.29 -2.16
N VAL A 134 -5.15 8.25 -2.78
CA VAL A 134 -5.51 6.85 -2.49
C VAL A 134 -4.61 6.23 -1.42
N GLN A 135 -3.40 6.75 -1.20
CA GLN A 135 -2.43 6.09 -0.34
C GLN A 135 -1.84 7.00 0.74
N LEU A 136 -1.27 8.15 0.39
CA LEU A 136 -0.57 8.99 1.36
C LEU A 136 -1.52 9.63 2.38
N ALA A 137 -2.61 10.26 1.93
CA ALA A 137 -3.54 10.92 2.84
C ALA A 137 -4.20 9.92 3.82
N PRO A 138 -4.70 8.75 3.38
CA PRO A 138 -5.15 7.73 4.32
C PRO A 138 -4.03 7.25 5.25
N ALA A 139 -2.81 7.01 4.73
CA ALA A 139 -1.68 6.55 5.53
C ALA A 139 -1.21 7.55 6.60
N PHE A 140 -1.52 8.84 6.43
CA PHE A 140 -1.24 9.85 7.45
C PHE A 140 -2.06 9.63 8.73
N GLY A 141 -3.28 9.08 8.62
CA GLY A 141 -4.10 8.73 9.77
C GLY A 141 -4.03 7.25 10.14
N LEU A 142 -3.96 6.36 9.15
CA LEU A 142 -3.88 4.90 9.31
C LEU A 142 -2.72 4.38 8.47
N ALA A 143 -1.52 4.41 9.03
CA ALA A 143 -0.34 3.89 8.35
C ALA A 143 -0.53 2.40 7.99
N PRO A 144 0.13 1.89 6.93
CA PRO A 144 0.13 0.47 6.63
C PRO A 144 0.54 -0.35 7.86
N GLU A 145 -0.28 -1.33 8.24
CA GLU A 145 -0.07 -2.14 9.43
C GLU A 145 0.56 -3.49 9.10
N LEU A 146 1.39 -3.97 10.02
CA LEU A 146 1.96 -5.31 10.00
C LEU A 146 1.07 -6.31 10.76
N PRO A 147 1.23 -7.62 10.49
CA PRO A 147 0.72 -8.67 11.37
C PRO A 147 1.20 -8.46 12.82
N GLY A 148 0.38 -8.84 13.80
CA GLY A 148 0.66 -8.64 15.22
C GLY A 148 0.59 -7.19 15.74
N MET A 149 0.17 -6.21 14.93
CA MET A 149 -0.07 -4.84 15.41
C MET A 149 -1.44 -4.71 16.06
N ALA A 150 -1.55 -3.86 17.09
CA ALA A 150 -2.85 -3.44 17.61
C ALA A 150 -3.60 -2.65 16.53
N ALA A 151 -4.84 -3.06 16.24
CA ALA A 151 -5.67 -2.43 15.22
C ALA A 151 -7.07 -2.12 15.75
N ALA A 152 -7.65 -1.02 15.27
CA ALA A 152 -9.06 -0.73 15.48
C ALA A 152 -9.96 -1.65 14.64
N ASP A 153 -11.28 -1.57 14.88
CA ASP A 153 -12.28 -2.26 14.06
C ASP A 153 -12.07 -2.01 12.56
N ILE A 154 -12.07 -3.09 11.79
CA ILE A 154 -11.80 -3.06 10.35
C ILE A 154 -12.89 -2.31 9.58
N GLY A 155 -14.15 -2.37 10.03
CA GLY A 155 -15.26 -1.67 9.41
C GLY A 155 -15.13 -0.15 9.55
N ALA A 156 -14.83 0.31 10.76
CA ALA A 156 -14.58 1.72 11.04
C ALA A 156 -13.38 2.26 10.22
N ARG A 157 -12.29 1.50 10.18
CA ARG A 157 -11.09 1.84 9.38
C ARG A 157 -11.41 1.91 7.88
N ALA A 158 -12.14 0.94 7.35
CA ALA A 158 -12.52 0.92 5.95
C ALA A 158 -13.40 2.13 5.58
N LEU A 159 -14.38 2.47 6.41
CA LEU A 159 -15.24 3.63 6.20
C LEU A 159 -14.44 4.94 6.22
N TRP A 160 -13.58 5.11 7.24
CA TRP A 160 -12.71 6.29 7.34
C TRP A 160 -11.74 6.39 6.16
N TRP A 161 -11.15 5.26 5.74
CA TRP A 161 -10.25 5.19 4.60
C TRP A 161 -10.95 5.64 3.31
N VAL A 162 -12.12 5.09 3.00
CA VAL A 162 -12.89 5.45 1.80
C VAL A 162 -13.27 6.94 1.83
N ALA A 163 -13.74 7.44 2.97
CA ALA A 163 -14.07 8.87 3.11
C ALA A 163 -12.85 9.76 2.85
N THR A 164 -11.69 9.40 3.41
CA THR A 164 -10.43 10.12 3.21
C THR A 164 -10.01 10.13 1.74
N VAL A 165 -10.09 8.99 1.05
CA VAL A 165 -9.76 8.88 -0.37
C VAL A 165 -10.68 9.77 -1.22
N VAL A 166 -11.99 9.66 -1.03
CA VAL A 166 -12.97 10.42 -1.83
C VAL A 166 -12.80 11.92 -1.62
N LEU A 167 -12.71 12.36 -0.36
CA LEU A 167 -12.57 13.78 -0.05
C LEU A 167 -11.23 14.36 -0.51
N THR A 168 -10.13 13.61 -0.38
CA THR A 168 -8.81 14.06 -0.86
C THR A 168 -8.77 14.14 -2.37
N CYS A 169 -9.28 13.14 -3.09
CA CYS A 169 -9.36 13.17 -4.56
C CYS A 169 -10.25 14.33 -5.04
N ALA A 170 -11.38 14.58 -4.38
CA ALA A 170 -12.24 15.73 -4.70
C ALA A 170 -11.55 17.07 -4.41
N ALA A 171 -10.82 17.19 -3.30
CA ALA A 171 -10.04 18.38 -2.98
C ALA A 171 -8.94 18.64 -4.03
N LEU A 172 -8.16 17.62 -4.40
CA LEU A 172 -7.13 17.72 -5.44
C LEU A 172 -7.73 18.13 -6.78
N TRP A 173 -8.90 17.59 -7.12
CA TRP A 173 -9.63 17.99 -8.32
C TRP A 173 -10.04 19.46 -8.31
N LEU A 174 -10.59 19.95 -7.20
CA LEU A 174 -10.94 21.35 -7.02
C LEU A 174 -9.71 22.27 -7.05
N ILE A 175 -8.58 21.84 -6.50
CA ILE A 175 -7.32 22.59 -6.57
C ILE A 175 -6.81 22.69 -8.00
N ALA A 176 -6.87 21.59 -8.76
CA ALA A 176 -6.34 21.54 -10.12
C ALA A 176 -7.23 22.26 -11.15
N PHE A 177 -8.56 22.19 -10.99
CA PHE A 177 -9.51 22.62 -12.02
C PHE A 177 -10.60 23.58 -11.53
N GLY A 178 -10.67 23.87 -10.23
CA GLY A 178 -11.63 24.80 -9.66
C GLY A 178 -11.28 26.25 -9.93
N ASN A 179 -12.30 27.11 -10.03
CA ASN A 179 -12.14 28.54 -10.25
C ASN A 179 -12.58 29.34 -9.02
N GLY A 180 -11.77 30.35 -8.66
CA GLY A 180 -12.06 31.30 -7.58
C GLY A 180 -11.71 30.79 -6.18
N TRP A 181 -11.70 31.71 -5.21
CA TRP A 181 -11.33 31.44 -3.83
C TRP A 181 -12.27 30.48 -3.10
N GLY A 182 -13.54 30.41 -3.51
CA GLY A 182 -14.51 29.47 -2.93
C GLY A 182 -14.14 28.00 -3.18
N ALA A 183 -13.60 27.68 -4.36
CA ALA A 183 -13.13 26.32 -4.68
C ALA A 183 -11.94 25.92 -3.80
N TRP A 184 -11.02 26.85 -3.54
CA TRP A 184 -9.90 26.65 -2.62
C TRP A 184 -10.38 26.42 -1.18
N ALA A 185 -11.29 27.25 -0.69
CA ALA A 185 -11.86 27.07 0.64
C ALA A 185 -12.53 25.69 0.79
N LEU A 186 -13.33 25.27 -0.19
CA LEU A 186 -13.97 23.95 -0.17
C LEU A 186 -12.94 22.81 -0.26
N ALA A 187 -11.91 22.93 -1.09
CA ALA A 187 -10.84 21.93 -1.18
C ALA A 187 -10.09 21.77 0.14
N ILE A 188 -9.77 22.87 0.82
CA ILE A 188 -9.11 22.84 2.14
C ILE A 188 -10.01 22.14 3.16
N VAL A 189 -11.30 22.48 3.21
CA VAL A 189 -12.27 21.84 4.11
C VAL A 189 -12.35 20.34 3.81
N MET A 190 -12.46 19.94 2.55
CA MET A 190 -12.53 18.53 2.15
C MET A 190 -11.25 17.76 2.54
N ALA A 191 -10.07 18.34 2.29
CA ALA A 191 -8.80 17.70 2.63
C ALA A 191 -8.62 17.56 4.15
N LEU A 192 -9.02 18.55 4.94
CA LEU A 192 -8.85 18.54 6.40
C LEU A 192 -9.93 17.74 7.14
N ALA A 193 -11.15 17.70 6.63
CA ALA A 193 -12.29 17.07 7.29
C ALA A 193 -12.02 15.64 7.83
N PRO A 194 -11.49 14.68 7.06
CA PRO A 194 -11.26 13.32 7.57
C PRO A 194 -10.21 13.28 8.69
N HIS A 195 -9.21 14.17 8.65
CA HIS A 195 -8.16 14.26 9.65
C HIS A 195 -8.64 14.94 10.95
N LEU A 196 -9.57 15.89 10.85
CA LEU A 196 -10.21 16.52 12.01
C LEU A 196 -11.18 15.59 12.73
N VAL A 197 -11.90 14.74 11.98
CA VAL A 197 -12.72 13.65 12.56
C VAL A 197 -11.82 12.64 13.28
N GLY A 198 -10.61 12.43 12.78
CA GLY A 198 -9.62 11.53 13.34
C GLY A 198 -9.79 10.09 12.83
N ALA A 199 -8.67 9.43 12.58
CA ALA A 199 -8.66 8.03 12.20
C ALA A 199 -9.01 7.14 13.41
N PRO A 200 -9.75 6.04 13.21
CA PRO A 200 -10.05 5.08 14.27
C PRO A 200 -8.79 4.30 14.67
N HIS A 201 -8.39 4.46 15.94
CA HIS A 201 -7.21 3.81 16.53
C HIS A 201 -7.64 2.77 17.58
N PRO A 202 -6.80 1.75 17.86
CA PRO A 202 -7.05 0.83 18.96
C PRO A 202 -7.06 1.58 20.30
N ALA A 203 -7.77 1.04 21.28
CA ALA A 203 -7.78 1.61 22.64
C ALA A 203 -6.40 1.47 23.33
N GLU A 204 -5.67 0.41 23.00
CA GLU A 204 -4.35 0.10 23.54
C GLU A 204 -3.38 -0.18 22.40
N PHE A 205 -2.16 0.34 22.49
CA PHE A 205 -1.11 0.18 21.48
C PHE A 205 -0.17 -0.95 21.86
N THR A 206 -0.73 -2.13 22.09
CA THR A 206 0.00 -3.32 22.53
C THR A 206 -0.01 -4.39 21.45
N GLY A 207 1.16 -4.81 21.00
CA GLY A 207 1.31 -5.91 20.05
C GLY A 207 2.72 -6.50 20.15
N PRO A 208 2.91 -7.77 19.77
CA PRO A 208 4.22 -8.41 19.77
C PRO A 208 5.20 -7.81 18.75
N THR A 209 4.68 -7.14 17.71
CA THR A 209 5.49 -6.61 16.61
C THR A 209 6.25 -5.34 17.01
N PRO A 210 7.57 -5.28 16.78
CA PRO A 210 8.40 -4.10 17.10
C PRO A 210 7.94 -2.84 16.37
N PRO A 211 7.83 -1.68 17.04
CA PRO A 211 7.47 -0.40 16.39
C PRO A 211 8.43 0.02 15.26
N GLU A 212 9.72 -0.29 15.37
CA GLU A 212 10.73 -0.01 14.35
C GLU A 212 10.46 -0.80 13.06
N LEU A 213 10.00 -2.05 13.21
CA LEU A 213 9.62 -2.89 12.07
C LEU A 213 8.34 -2.34 11.40
N ALA A 214 7.37 -1.89 12.19
CA ALA A 214 6.16 -1.23 11.69
C ALA A 214 6.49 0.07 10.93
N ALA A 215 7.39 0.90 11.46
CA ALA A 215 7.86 2.10 10.79
C ALA A 215 8.59 1.79 9.46
N GLN A 216 9.43 0.74 9.46
CA GLN A 216 10.10 0.29 8.24
C GLN A 216 9.09 -0.19 7.19
N PHE A 217 8.08 -0.96 7.58
CA PHE A 217 7.02 -1.42 6.69
C PHE A 217 6.24 -0.26 6.08
N ALA A 218 5.78 0.69 6.90
CA ALA A 218 5.05 1.87 6.44
C ALA A 218 5.88 2.68 5.42
N GLY A 219 7.17 2.90 5.70
CA GLY A 219 8.08 3.59 4.79
C GLY A 219 8.27 2.87 3.45
N ARG A 220 8.46 1.54 3.47
CA ARG A 220 8.63 0.75 2.23
C ARG A 220 7.35 0.65 1.42
N ALA A 221 6.20 0.47 2.08
CA ALA A 221 4.90 0.42 1.42
C ALA A 221 4.55 1.74 0.72
N LEU A 222 4.76 2.88 1.40
CA LEU A 222 4.56 4.20 0.81
C LEU A 222 5.56 4.50 -0.31
N GLY A 223 6.83 4.14 -0.13
CA GLY A 223 7.86 4.31 -1.16
C GLY A 223 7.57 3.51 -2.42
N ALA A 224 7.23 2.22 -2.28
CA ALA A 224 6.83 1.37 -3.40
C ALA A 224 5.57 1.91 -4.11
N GLY A 225 4.60 2.36 -3.32
CA GLY A 225 3.38 3.01 -3.80
C GLY A 225 3.66 4.26 -4.63
N LEU A 226 4.51 5.17 -4.14
CA LEU A 226 4.89 6.39 -4.86
C LEU A 226 5.48 6.08 -6.24
N VAL A 227 6.40 5.11 -6.31
CA VAL A 227 7.01 4.69 -7.59
C VAL A 227 5.94 4.12 -8.52
N ALA A 228 5.09 3.22 -8.03
CA ALA A 228 4.08 2.56 -8.85
C ALA A 228 3.03 3.56 -9.38
N TRP A 229 2.55 4.48 -8.55
CA TRP A 229 1.58 5.50 -8.95
C TRP A 229 2.15 6.52 -9.93
N THR A 230 3.39 6.99 -9.72
CA THR A 230 4.02 7.94 -10.64
C THR A 230 4.26 7.31 -12.01
N LEU A 231 4.73 6.05 -12.05
CA LEU A 231 4.86 5.28 -13.28
C LEU A 231 3.51 4.99 -13.95
N LEU A 232 2.47 4.67 -13.16
CA LEU A 232 1.12 4.49 -13.68
C LEU A 232 0.65 5.74 -14.44
N GLY A 233 0.79 6.92 -13.83
CA GLY A 233 0.41 8.19 -14.46
C GLY A 233 1.24 8.49 -15.73
N LEU A 234 2.55 8.23 -15.69
CA LEU A 234 3.44 8.37 -16.85
C LEU A 234 3.04 7.44 -18.00
N PHE A 235 2.79 6.15 -17.71
CA PHE A 235 2.39 5.16 -18.71
C PHE A 235 1.00 5.46 -19.27
N ALA A 236 0.04 5.84 -18.42
CA ALA A 236 -1.30 6.22 -18.83
C ALA A 236 -1.27 7.42 -19.80
N ALA A 237 -0.59 8.51 -19.44
CA ALA A 237 -0.52 9.70 -20.28
C ALA A 237 0.30 9.49 -21.56
N SER A 238 1.39 8.70 -21.50
CA SER A 238 2.20 8.40 -22.69
C SER A 238 1.43 7.54 -23.70
N LEU A 239 0.76 6.48 -23.27
CA LEU A 239 -0.06 5.67 -24.15
C LEU A 239 -1.30 6.44 -24.65
N TRP A 240 -1.90 7.30 -23.81
CA TRP A 240 -2.96 8.22 -24.22
C TRP A 240 -2.53 9.11 -25.39
N SER A 241 -1.39 9.79 -25.25
CA SER A 241 -0.87 10.70 -26.27
C SER A 241 -0.56 9.99 -27.59
N ARG A 242 -0.05 8.75 -27.54
CA ARG A 242 0.23 7.92 -28.73
C ARG A 242 -1.03 7.47 -29.44
N ALA A 243 -2.05 7.04 -28.68
CA ALA A 243 -3.33 6.59 -29.23
C ALA A 243 -4.10 7.70 -29.96
N ARG A 244 -3.82 8.98 -29.66
CA ARG A 244 -4.41 10.14 -30.32
C ARG A 244 -3.73 10.53 -31.63
N SER A 245 -2.44 10.23 -31.76
CA SER A 245 -1.64 10.50 -32.96
C SER A 245 -1.77 9.42 -34.04
N ALA A 246 -2.42 8.28 -33.74
CA ALA A 246 -2.54 7.10 -34.60
C ALA A 246 -4.00 6.75 -34.94
#